data_AF-A0A1G2WF91-F1
#
_entry.id   AF-A0A1G2WF91-F1
#
_cell.length_a   1.000
_cell.length_b   1.000
_cell.length_c   1.000
_cell.angle_alpha   90.00
_cell.angle_beta   90.00
_cell.angle_gamma   90.00
#
_symmetry.space_group_name_H-M   'P 1'
#
loop_
_entity.id
_entity.type
_entity.pdbx_description
1 polymer ?
#
loop_
_entity_poly.entity_id
_entity_poly.type
_entity_poly.pdbx_seq_one_letter_code
_entity_poly.pdbx_strand_id
1 'polypeptide(L)'
;MFFAHGLNAHPIYRPQSEPMSYSKYFKSGQKILLTLNTSDPVSGRTHSLTAYFQDAGPDYFDLTLPYGGGEEESFPFVVDMPFIIHSETFGLGLRLSARFSSRLGKQTIRVSVADNLQVFQRRTTPRIDLKAGLRYTKGRGTLRTFYEQWEKNVQILQNSKDLSKLGAFPRRPINLSVGGIRFDIKGSVDITDICLVLIDLGTPPPICVLAEVVWVQPTESVERFTAGMRFLSLLDSDYKRLEIFIRDTQKITGQDNK
;
A
#
# COMPACT_ATOMS: atom_id res chain seq x y z
N MET A 1 15.06 52.28 -49.39
CA MET A 1 15.70 51.05 -49.93
C MET A 1 16.50 50.43 -48.80
N PHE A 2 16.24 49.16 -48.53
CA PHE A 2 16.65 48.38 -47.35
C PHE A 2 18.17 48.19 -47.26
N PHE A 3 18.71 48.00 -46.04
CA PHE A 3 19.51 46.82 -45.68
C PHE A 3 19.55 46.65 -44.16
N ALA A 4 18.86 45.62 -43.68
CA ALA A 4 18.90 45.14 -42.32
C ALA A 4 20.20 44.36 -42.08
N HIS A 5 20.89 44.63 -40.97
CA HIS A 5 21.97 43.77 -40.46
C HIS A 5 21.36 42.58 -39.74
N GLY A 6 21.58 41.39 -40.30
CA GLY A 6 21.20 40.11 -39.69
C GLY A 6 22.10 39.79 -38.50
N LEU A 7 21.50 39.71 -37.32
CA LEU A 7 22.08 39.04 -36.16
C LEU A 7 21.95 37.53 -36.35
N ASN A 8 23.07 36.84 -36.48
CA ASN A 8 23.13 35.38 -36.43
C ASN A 8 22.74 34.91 -35.03
N ALA A 9 21.51 34.43 -34.87
CA ALA A 9 21.10 33.70 -33.68
C ALA A 9 21.75 32.30 -33.72
N HIS A 10 22.80 32.10 -32.91
CA HIS A 10 23.27 30.77 -32.59
C HIS A 10 22.15 30.00 -31.87
N PRO A 11 21.85 28.75 -32.24
CA PRO A 11 20.92 27.94 -31.47
C PRO A 11 21.50 27.72 -30.08
N ILE A 12 20.79 28.19 -29.06
CA ILE A 12 21.06 27.87 -27.66
C ILE A 12 20.86 26.36 -27.52
N TYR A 13 21.98 25.63 -27.45
CA TYR A 13 22.00 24.22 -27.12
C TYR A 13 21.39 24.08 -25.72
N ARG A 14 20.11 23.67 -25.64
CA ARG A 14 19.56 23.19 -24.37
C ARG A 14 20.37 21.95 -24.00
N PRO A 15 21.03 21.90 -22.84
CA PRO A 15 21.61 20.66 -22.38
C PRO A 15 20.50 19.62 -22.33
N GLN A 16 20.70 18.50 -23.03
CA GLN A 16 19.93 17.30 -22.77
C GLN A 16 20.08 17.02 -21.28
N SER A 17 18.98 17.03 -20.53
CA SER A 17 18.97 16.61 -19.13
C SER A 17 19.60 15.23 -19.07
N GLU A 18 20.75 15.10 -18.40
CA GLU A 18 21.33 13.79 -18.15
C GLU A 18 20.25 12.91 -17.52
N PRO A 19 20.04 11.67 -18.01
CA PRO A 19 19.04 10.79 -17.43
C PRO A 19 19.36 10.62 -15.94
N MET A 20 18.39 10.96 -15.08
CA MET A 20 18.57 10.82 -13.64
C MET A 20 18.99 9.38 -13.32
N SER A 21 20.18 9.22 -12.74
CA SER A 21 20.61 7.90 -12.29
C SER A 21 19.93 7.57 -10.96
N TYR A 22 18.91 6.73 -11.02
CA TYR A 22 18.18 6.23 -9.84
C TYR A 22 19.00 5.26 -8.96
N SER A 23 20.17 4.80 -9.46
CA SER A 23 21.05 3.83 -8.81
C SER A 23 21.53 4.24 -7.40
N LYS A 24 21.59 5.55 -7.12
CA LYS A 24 21.95 6.08 -5.79
C LYS A 24 20.84 5.90 -4.76
N TYR A 25 19.59 5.81 -5.21
CA TYR A 25 18.40 5.83 -4.36
C TYR A 25 17.73 4.47 -4.26
N PHE A 26 17.84 3.64 -5.30
CA PHE A 26 17.21 2.33 -5.39
C PHE A 26 18.26 1.22 -5.53
N LYS A 27 18.19 0.22 -4.65
CA LYS A 27 19.05 -0.96 -4.69
C LYS A 27 18.24 -2.19 -5.09
N SER A 28 18.84 -3.09 -5.87
CA SER A 28 18.19 -4.36 -6.21
C SER A 28 17.78 -5.13 -4.95
N GLY A 29 16.58 -5.70 -4.97
CA GLY A 29 15.94 -6.35 -3.82
C GLY A 29 15.30 -5.38 -2.81
N GLN A 30 15.38 -4.06 -3.00
CA GLN A 30 14.76 -3.11 -2.08
C GLN A 30 13.23 -3.19 -2.14
N LYS A 31 12.60 -3.34 -0.97
CA LYS A 31 11.14 -3.28 -0.83
C LYS A 31 10.65 -1.87 -1.14
N ILE A 32 9.70 -1.78 -2.05
CA ILE A 32 8.97 -0.57 -2.39
C ILE A 32 7.47 -0.78 -2.18
N LEU A 33 6.74 0.30 -2.03
CA LEU A 33 5.28 0.31 -1.97
C LEU A 33 4.74 1.06 -3.18
N LEU A 34 3.94 0.38 -3.99
CA LEU A 34 3.21 0.96 -5.12
C LEU A 34 1.83 1.34 -4.63
N THR A 35 1.56 2.64 -4.48
CA THR A 35 0.22 3.13 -4.15
C THR A 35 -0.46 3.57 -5.43
N LEU A 36 -1.68 3.12 -5.69
CA LEU A 36 -2.45 3.62 -6.83
C LEU A 36 -2.66 5.12 -6.68
N ASN A 37 -2.30 5.86 -7.73
CA ASN A 37 -2.51 7.29 -7.81
C ASN A 37 -3.81 7.57 -8.56
N THR A 38 -4.93 7.11 -8.01
CA THR A 38 -6.23 7.41 -8.61
C THR A 38 -6.49 8.89 -8.46
N SER A 39 -6.46 9.63 -9.58
CA SER A 39 -6.95 11.00 -9.65
C SER A 39 -8.47 11.09 -9.48
N ASP A 40 -9.12 9.94 -9.29
CA ASP A 40 -10.55 9.79 -9.16
C ASP A 40 -10.97 9.71 -7.68
N PRO A 41 -11.31 10.85 -7.05
CA PRO A 41 -11.90 10.87 -5.71
C PRO A 41 -13.27 10.17 -5.64
N VAL A 42 -13.89 9.80 -6.78
CA VAL A 42 -15.15 9.04 -6.81
C VAL A 42 -14.93 7.59 -6.40
N SER A 43 -13.77 7.01 -6.69
CA SER A 43 -13.46 5.64 -6.27
C SER A 43 -13.46 5.49 -4.74
N GLY A 44 -13.05 6.54 -4.01
CA GLY A 44 -13.07 6.61 -2.54
C GLY A 44 -12.27 5.50 -1.87
N ARG A 45 -11.18 5.03 -2.51
CA ARG A 45 -10.41 3.86 -2.10
C ARG A 45 -8.91 4.16 -2.13
N THR A 46 -8.23 3.67 -1.12
CA THR A 46 -6.78 3.60 -1.08
C THR A 46 -6.35 2.18 -1.44
N HIS A 47 -5.47 2.04 -2.44
CA HIS A 47 -4.90 0.77 -2.85
C HIS A 47 -3.38 0.83 -2.90
N SER A 48 -2.72 -0.18 -2.35
CA SER A 48 -1.28 -0.31 -2.37
C SER A 48 -0.84 -1.76 -2.55
N LEU A 49 0.35 -1.93 -3.12
CA LEU A 49 1.00 -3.22 -3.39
C LEU A 49 2.45 -3.15 -2.95
N THR A 50 2.94 -4.20 -2.30
CA THR A 50 4.38 -4.40 -2.13
C THR A 50 4.99 -4.85 -3.45
N ALA A 51 6.14 -4.27 -3.80
CA ALA A 51 7.00 -4.77 -4.84
C ALA A 51 8.46 -4.69 -4.40
N TYR A 52 9.35 -5.32 -5.16
CA TYR A 52 10.79 -5.32 -4.93
C TYR A 52 11.48 -4.80 -6.18
N PHE A 53 12.23 -3.70 -6.03
CA PHE A 53 13.01 -3.13 -7.11
C PHE A 53 14.05 -4.15 -7.60
N GLN A 54 14.13 -4.37 -8.92
CA GLN A 54 15.12 -5.28 -9.51
C GLN A 54 16.18 -4.50 -10.26
N ASP A 55 15.74 -3.68 -11.21
CA ASP A 55 16.60 -2.94 -12.13
C ASP A 55 15.92 -1.65 -12.63
N ALA A 56 16.70 -0.76 -13.21
CA ALA A 56 16.22 0.48 -13.81
C ALA A 56 16.87 0.73 -15.18
N GLY A 57 16.05 1.12 -16.15
CA GLY A 57 16.52 1.76 -17.37
C GLY A 57 16.49 3.29 -17.28
N PRO A 58 16.62 3.99 -18.43
CA PRO A 58 16.56 5.45 -18.47
C PRO A 58 15.24 6.04 -17.95
N ASP A 59 14.12 5.38 -18.21
CA ASP A 59 12.76 5.86 -17.96
C ASP A 59 11.82 4.79 -17.37
N TYR A 60 12.35 3.64 -16.95
CA TYR A 60 11.56 2.54 -16.40
C TYR A 60 12.21 1.88 -15.20
N PHE A 61 11.39 1.28 -14.33
CA PHE A 61 11.81 0.32 -13.31
C PHE A 61 11.20 -1.06 -13.59
N ASP A 62 12.00 -2.09 -13.38
CA ASP A 62 11.56 -3.48 -13.32
C ASP A 62 11.37 -3.90 -11.87
N LEU A 63 10.18 -4.42 -11.56
CA LEU A 63 9.73 -4.69 -10.21
C LEU A 63 9.22 -6.13 -10.10
N THR A 64 9.56 -6.80 -9.00
CA THR A 64 9.03 -8.12 -8.67
C THR A 64 7.95 -8.00 -7.61
N LEU A 65 6.79 -8.63 -7.86
CA LEU A 65 5.68 -8.73 -6.93
C LEU A 65 5.84 -10.01 -6.09
N PRO A 66 5.68 -9.94 -4.76
CA PRO A 66 5.77 -11.13 -3.91
C PRO A 66 4.55 -12.06 -4.03
N TYR A 67 3.51 -11.61 -4.72
CA TYR A 67 2.24 -12.32 -4.80
C TYR A 67 2.33 -13.40 -5.88
N GLY A 68 2.51 -14.65 -5.44
CA GLY A 68 2.63 -15.82 -6.29
C GLY A 68 1.43 -16.75 -6.15
N GLY A 69 0.45 -16.57 -7.03
CA GLY A 69 -0.47 -17.63 -7.47
C GLY A 69 -0.27 -17.86 -8.97
N GLY A 70 -1.07 -18.73 -9.60
CA GLY A 70 -1.08 -18.81 -11.08
C GLY A 70 -1.33 -17.45 -11.73
N GLU A 71 -1.22 -17.34 -13.06
CA GLU A 71 -1.48 -16.06 -13.77
C GLU A 71 -2.83 -15.44 -13.40
N GLU A 72 -3.81 -16.27 -13.06
CA GLU A 72 -5.16 -15.90 -12.61
C GLU A 72 -5.21 -15.11 -11.30
N GLU A 73 -4.26 -15.29 -10.38
CA GLU A 73 -4.25 -14.65 -9.05
C GLU A 73 -3.51 -13.32 -9.02
N SER A 74 -3.09 -12.85 -10.18
CA SER A 74 -2.31 -11.63 -10.28
C SER A 74 -3.19 -10.38 -10.23
N PHE A 75 -2.64 -9.29 -9.71
CA PHE A 75 -3.33 -8.01 -9.65
C PHE A 75 -3.71 -7.53 -11.07
N PRO A 76 -4.92 -6.96 -11.26
CA PRO A 76 -5.44 -6.58 -12.58
C PRO A 76 -4.83 -5.26 -13.06
N PHE A 77 -3.54 -5.29 -13.42
CA PHE A 77 -2.87 -4.14 -14.01
C PHE A 77 -3.48 -3.75 -15.36
N VAL A 78 -3.63 -2.45 -15.58
CA VAL A 78 -4.03 -1.85 -16.86
C VAL A 78 -2.89 -0.97 -17.35
N VAL A 79 -2.57 -1.01 -18.64
CA VAL A 79 -1.57 -0.11 -19.25
C VAL A 79 -1.89 1.33 -18.89
N ASP A 80 -0.84 2.11 -18.59
CA ASP A 80 -0.88 3.50 -18.12
C ASP A 80 -1.53 3.72 -16.74
N MET A 81 -1.89 2.65 -16.01
CA MET A 81 -2.40 2.76 -14.64
C MET A 81 -1.39 3.52 -13.76
N PRO A 82 -1.80 4.65 -13.14
CA PRO A 82 -0.89 5.53 -12.44
C PRO A 82 -0.61 5.04 -11.01
N PHE A 83 0.65 5.11 -10.62
CA PHE A 83 1.14 4.75 -9.29
C PHE A 83 2.03 5.85 -8.71
N ILE A 84 2.09 5.89 -7.39
CA ILE A 84 3.17 6.51 -6.62
C ILE A 84 4.02 5.38 -6.04
N ILE A 85 5.31 5.39 -6.37
CA ILE A 85 6.32 4.56 -5.72
C ILE A 85 6.73 5.26 -4.43
N HIS A 86 6.65 4.53 -3.32
CA HIS A 86 7.25 4.90 -2.04
C HIS A 86 8.38 3.93 -1.71
N SER A 87 9.52 4.48 -1.30
CA SER A 87 10.66 3.70 -0.82
C SER A 87 11.35 4.40 0.35
N GLU A 88 12.33 3.75 0.94
CA GLU A 88 13.15 4.30 2.01
C GLU A 88 14.62 4.00 1.77
N THR A 89 15.45 5.04 1.80
CA THR A 89 16.91 4.93 1.67
C THR A 89 17.56 5.95 2.60
N PHE A 90 18.58 5.54 3.37
CA PHE A 90 19.28 6.40 4.35
C PHE A 90 18.36 7.05 5.41
N GLY A 91 17.27 6.36 5.79
CA GLY A 91 16.28 6.89 6.74
C GLY A 91 15.36 7.99 6.16
N LEU A 92 15.49 8.27 4.87
CA LEU A 92 14.65 9.23 4.14
C LEU A 92 13.60 8.50 3.32
N GLY A 93 12.39 9.05 3.31
CA GLY A 93 11.32 8.62 2.43
C GLY A 93 11.58 9.12 1.01
N LEU A 94 11.36 8.25 0.04
CA LEU A 94 11.40 8.55 -1.38
C LEU A 94 9.99 8.45 -1.96
N ARG A 95 9.63 9.37 -2.85
CA ARG A 95 8.38 9.36 -3.61
C ARG A 95 8.66 9.62 -5.08
N LEU A 96 8.11 8.79 -5.95
CA LEU A 96 8.28 8.91 -7.41
C LEU A 96 6.96 8.58 -8.10
N SER A 97 6.60 9.32 -9.14
CA SER A 97 5.42 8.96 -9.95
C SER A 97 5.78 7.93 -10.99
N ALA A 98 4.90 6.96 -11.20
CA ALA A 98 5.08 5.91 -12.17
C ALA A 98 3.76 5.56 -12.87
N ARG A 99 3.86 4.86 -14.00
CA ARG A 99 2.72 4.25 -14.68
C ARG A 99 3.04 2.82 -15.06
N PHE A 100 2.08 1.93 -14.93
CA PHE A 100 2.26 0.56 -15.40
C PHE A 100 2.43 0.54 -16.91
N SER A 101 3.49 -0.14 -17.38
CA SER A 101 3.79 -0.25 -18.81
C SER A 101 3.44 -1.64 -19.32
N SER A 102 4.06 -2.67 -18.75
CA SER A 102 3.89 -4.04 -19.21
C SER A 102 4.19 -5.07 -18.13
N ARG A 103 3.77 -6.29 -18.37
CA ARG A 103 4.19 -7.46 -17.59
C ARG A 103 5.32 -8.16 -18.33
N LEU A 104 6.43 -8.43 -17.63
CA LEU A 104 7.61 -9.10 -18.19
C LEU A 104 7.66 -10.59 -17.85
N GLY A 105 6.92 -11.01 -16.84
CA GLY A 105 6.80 -12.41 -16.43
C GLY A 105 5.68 -12.59 -15.40
N LYS A 106 5.59 -13.77 -14.78
CA LYS A 106 4.49 -14.06 -13.83
C LYS A 106 4.41 -13.07 -12.66
N GLN A 107 5.56 -12.67 -12.12
CA GLN A 107 5.68 -11.78 -10.97
C GLN A 107 6.42 -10.47 -11.30
N THR A 108 6.93 -10.33 -12.51
CA THR A 108 7.75 -9.18 -12.90
C THR A 108 6.93 -8.23 -13.75
N ILE A 109 6.87 -6.98 -13.32
CA ILE A 109 6.22 -5.88 -14.03
C ILE A 109 7.24 -4.80 -14.36
N ARG A 110 6.97 -4.05 -15.43
CA ARG A 110 7.67 -2.83 -15.79
C ARG A 110 6.77 -1.63 -15.57
N VAL A 111 7.31 -0.61 -14.95
CA VAL A 111 6.65 0.69 -14.80
C VAL A 111 7.51 1.78 -15.43
N SER A 112 6.90 2.71 -16.16
CA SER A 112 7.57 3.92 -16.60
C SER A 112 7.62 4.91 -15.44
N VAL A 113 8.76 5.55 -15.19
CA VAL A 113 8.95 6.50 -14.09
C VAL A 113 9.05 7.94 -14.60
N ALA A 114 8.44 8.87 -13.88
CA ALA A 114 8.53 10.30 -14.19
C ALA A 114 9.77 10.92 -13.54
N ASP A 115 10.29 12.00 -14.12
CA ASP A 115 11.42 12.74 -13.57
C ASP A 115 10.97 13.70 -12.43
N ASN A 116 10.46 13.13 -11.34
CA ASN A 116 9.89 13.89 -10.22
C ASN A 116 10.17 13.28 -8.85
N LEU A 117 11.37 12.73 -8.67
CA LEU A 117 11.80 12.15 -7.41
C LEU A 117 11.75 13.19 -6.28
N GLN A 118 11.00 12.88 -5.24
CA GLN A 118 10.91 13.67 -4.01
C GLN A 118 11.54 12.90 -2.86
N VAL A 119 12.29 13.61 -2.03
CA VAL A 119 12.88 13.10 -0.79
C VAL A 119 12.25 13.83 0.38
N PHE A 120 11.82 13.10 1.41
CA PHE A 120 11.13 13.67 2.56
C PHE A 120 11.45 12.92 3.85
N GLN A 121 11.31 13.62 4.98
CA GLN A 121 11.39 12.98 6.30
C GLN A 121 10.11 12.21 6.59
N ARG A 122 10.24 10.97 7.08
CA ARG A 122 9.09 10.13 7.40
C ARG A 122 8.24 10.75 8.51
N ARG A 123 6.92 10.71 8.34
CA ARG A 123 5.99 10.92 9.43
C ARG A 123 5.74 9.58 10.12
N THR A 124 5.97 9.52 11.43
CA THR A 124 5.50 8.40 12.25
C THR A 124 3.99 8.51 12.39
N THR A 125 3.26 7.58 11.81
CA THR A 125 1.82 7.47 12.08
C THR A 125 1.63 6.89 13.48
N PRO A 126 0.81 7.52 14.34
CA PRO A 126 0.57 7.02 15.69
C PRO A 126 0.00 5.60 15.67
N ARG A 127 0.31 4.87 16.73
CA ARG A 127 -0.19 3.51 17.00
C ARG A 127 -0.78 3.47 18.38
N ILE A 128 -1.88 2.74 18.53
CA ILE A 128 -2.55 2.51 19.81
C ILE A 128 -2.69 1.02 20.06
N ASP A 129 -2.54 0.61 21.32
CA ASP A 129 -2.89 -0.74 21.78
C ASP A 129 -4.29 -0.71 22.39
N LEU A 130 -5.18 -1.59 21.93
CA LEU A 130 -6.56 -1.68 22.41
C LEU A 130 -7.13 -3.10 22.28
N LYS A 131 -8.35 -3.31 22.78
CA LYS A 131 -9.15 -4.49 22.46
C LYS A 131 -10.27 -4.12 21.50
N ALA A 132 -10.27 -4.70 20.30
CA ALA A 132 -11.29 -4.48 19.28
C ALA A 132 -11.89 -5.81 18.80
N GLY A 133 -13.11 -5.76 18.27
CA GLY A 133 -13.73 -6.93 17.66
C GLY A 133 -13.05 -7.26 16.33
N LEU A 134 -12.62 -8.51 16.14
CA LEU A 134 -11.90 -8.92 14.93
C LEU A 134 -12.45 -10.19 14.31
N ARG A 135 -12.62 -10.16 12.99
CA ARG A 135 -12.73 -11.36 12.14
C ARG A 135 -11.69 -11.26 11.03
N TYR A 136 -11.13 -12.38 10.63
CA TYR A 136 -10.20 -12.40 9.52
C TYR A 136 -10.23 -13.72 8.76
N THR A 137 -9.79 -13.67 7.52
CA THR A 137 -9.45 -14.83 6.69
C THR A 137 -8.07 -14.57 6.10
N LYS A 138 -7.27 -15.60 5.88
CA LYS A 138 -5.91 -15.48 5.35
C LYS A 138 -5.68 -16.47 4.20
N GLY A 139 -4.85 -16.09 3.23
CA GLY A 139 -4.53 -16.90 2.06
C GLY A 139 -3.17 -16.54 1.47
N ARG A 140 -2.44 -17.56 1.02
CA ARG A 140 -1.13 -17.41 0.40
C ARG A 140 -1.27 -17.26 -1.10
N GLY A 141 -0.68 -16.21 -1.68
CA GLY A 141 -0.63 -16.04 -3.14
C GLY A 141 -1.97 -15.72 -3.82
N THR A 142 -3.02 -15.44 -3.04
CA THR A 142 -4.40 -15.25 -3.52
C THR A 142 -4.80 -13.78 -3.59
N LEU A 143 -3.94 -12.91 -4.14
CA LEU A 143 -4.15 -11.47 -4.08
C LEU A 143 -5.45 -11.05 -4.79
N ARG A 144 -5.67 -11.54 -6.02
CA ARG A 144 -6.87 -11.21 -6.78
C ARG A 144 -8.12 -11.74 -6.08
N THR A 145 -8.13 -13.01 -5.69
CA THR A 145 -9.29 -13.59 -5.00
C THR A 145 -9.65 -12.81 -3.73
N PHE A 146 -8.66 -12.43 -2.93
CA PHE A 146 -8.93 -11.63 -1.72
C PHE A 146 -9.34 -10.19 -2.04
N TYR A 147 -8.84 -9.60 -3.12
CA TYR A 147 -9.27 -8.30 -3.59
C TYR A 147 -10.76 -8.32 -3.98
N GLU A 148 -11.18 -9.28 -4.79
CA GLU A 148 -12.59 -9.45 -5.20
C GLU A 148 -13.49 -9.72 -3.97
N GLN A 149 -13.02 -10.53 -3.02
CA GLN A 149 -13.72 -10.74 -1.75
C GLN A 149 -13.82 -9.44 -0.93
N TRP A 150 -12.76 -8.65 -0.86
CA TRP A 150 -12.77 -7.36 -0.17
C TRP A 150 -13.80 -6.42 -0.81
N GLU A 151 -13.80 -6.28 -2.14
CA GLU A 151 -14.79 -5.44 -2.84
C GLU A 151 -16.22 -5.87 -2.54
N LYS A 152 -16.49 -7.18 -2.60
CA LYS A 152 -17.81 -7.74 -2.29
C LYS A 152 -18.22 -7.44 -0.84
N ASN A 153 -17.31 -7.59 0.12
CA ASN A 153 -17.60 -7.30 1.52
C ASN A 153 -17.86 -5.81 1.74
N VAL A 154 -17.06 -4.93 1.13
CA VAL A 154 -17.28 -3.49 1.17
C VAL A 154 -18.66 -3.12 0.64
N GLN A 155 -19.06 -3.66 -0.51
CA GLN A 155 -20.39 -3.41 -1.08
C GLN A 155 -21.52 -3.88 -0.14
N ILE A 156 -21.37 -5.05 0.48
CA ILE A 156 -22.34 -5.56 1.46
C ILE A 156 -22.42 -4.63 2.67
N LEU A 157 -21.29 -4.18 3.19
CA LEU A 157 -21.23 -3.31 4.38
C LEU A 157 -21.80 -1.91 4.12
N GLN A 158 -21.63 -1.38 2.91
CA GLN A 158 -22.18 -0.07 2.53
C GLN A 158 -23.67 -0.11 2.22
N ASN A 159 -24.16 -1.20 1.62
CA ASN A 159 -25.53 -1.29 1.11
C ASN A 159 -26.50 -2.04 2.04
N SER A 160 -26.00 -2.85 2.96
CA SER A 160 -26.87 -3.62 3.86
C SER A 160 -27.42 -2.75 4.99
N LYS A 161 -28.74 -2.77 5.15
CA LYS A 161 -29.44 -2.17 6.29
C LYS A 161 -29.35 -3.04 7.56
N ASP A 162 -29.05 -4.32 7.39
CA ASP A 162 -28.95 -5.29 8.48
C ASP A 162 -27.58 -5.98 8.47
N LEU A 163 -26.75 -5.63 9.46
CA LEU A 163 -25.41 -6.18 9.64
C LEU A 163 -25.38 -7.32 10.68
N SER A 164 -26.53 -7.69 11.27
CA SER A 164 -26.61 -8.76 12.28
C SER A 164 -26.13 -10.12 11.74
N LYS A 165 -26.23 -10.33 10.43
CA LYS A 165 -25.78 -11.55 9.73
C LYS A 165 -24.25 -11.72 9.70
N LEU A 166 -23.48 -10.70 10.08
CA LEU A 166 -22.02 -10.80 10.18
C LEU A 166 -21.56 -11.63 11.39
N GLY A 167 -22.46 -12.07 12.27
CA GLY A 167 -22.12 -12.87 13.44
C GLY A 167 -21.26 -12.11 14.46
N ALA A 168 -20.70 -12.85 15.42
CA ALA A 168 -19.96 -12.26 16.52
C ALA A 168 -18.53 -11.84 16.13
N PHE A 169 -18.10 -10.70 16.68
CA PHE A 169 -16.72 -10.20 16.57
C PHE A 169 -15.98 -10.44 17.89
N PRO A 170 -15.18 -11.52 18.02
CA PRO A 170 -14.43 -11.75 19.25
C PRO A 170 -13.47 -10.60 19.50
N ARG A 171 -13.51 -10.03 20.71
CA ARG A 171 -12.62 -8.95 21.09
C ARG A 171 -11.22 -9.47 21.38
N ARG A 172 -10.23 -8.93 20.68
CA ARG A 172 -8.83 -9.34 20.78
C ARG A 172 -7.93 -8.14 21.05
N PRO A 173 -6.82 -8.31 21.78
CA PRO A 173 -5.76 -7.31 21.82
C PRO A 173 -5.20 -7.05 20.43
N ILE A 174 -5.11 -5.78 20.05
CA ILE A 174 -4.56 -5.34 18.77
C ILE A 174 -3.67 -4.12 18.99
N ASN A 175 -2.70 -3.93 18.09
CA ASN A 175 -2.04 -2.65 17.87
C ASN A 175 -2.51 -2.10 16.53
N LEU A 176 -3.00 -0.87 16.49
CA LEU A 176 -3.66 -0.30 15.31
C LEU A 176 -3.05 1.05 14.94
N SER A 177 -2.86 1.24 13.64
CA SER A 177 -2.55 2.53 13.00
C SER A 177 -3.44 2.72 11.78
N VAL A 178 -3.41 3.91 11.18
CA VAL A 178 -4.11 4.21 9.92
C VAL A 178 -3.62 3.35 8.73
N GLY A 179 -2.40 2.81 8.80
CA GLY A 179 -1.77 2.05 7.70
C GLY A 179 -1.54 0.56 7.98
N GLY A 180 -1.95 0.06 9.14
CA GLY A 180 -1.68 -1.33 9.50
C GLY A 180 -2.15 -1.71 10.90
N ILE A 181 -2.15 -3.03 11.14
CA ILE A 181 -2.62 -3.67 12.36
C ILE A 181 -1.66 -4.80 12.77
N ARG A 182 -1.52 -5.04 14.07
CA ARG A 182 -0.86 -6.24 14.61
C ARG A 182 -1.80 -6.96 15.57
N PHE A 183 -1.91 -8.28 15.42
CA PHE A 183 -2.60 -9.16 16.36
C PHE A 183 -2.16 -10.62 16.20
N ASP A 184 -2.59 -11.47 17.12
CA ASP A 184 -2.26 -12.90 17.11
C ASP A 184 -3.19 -13.68 16.17
N ILE A 185 -2.58 -14.35 15.19
CA ILE A 185 -3.24 -15.20 14.21
C ILE A 185 -3.07 -16.67 14.62
N LYS A 186 -4.15 -17.45 14.49
CA LYS A 186 -4.12 -18.91 14.61
C LYS A 186 -3.65 -19.57 13.30
N GLY A 187 -2.80 -20.59 13.44
CA GLY A 187 -2.26 -21.38 12.33
C GLY A 187 -1.03 -20.73 11.69
N SER A 188 -0.37 -21.48 10.80
CA SER A 188 0.82 -20.99 10.08
C SER A 188 0.50 -19.72 9.30
N VAL A 189 1.42 -18.75 9.31
CA VAL A 189 1.31 -17.52 8.54
C VAL A 189 2.68 -17.13 8.05
N ASP A 190 2.79 -16.85 6.77
CA ASP A 190 4.04 -16.47 6.12
C ASP A 190 4.06 -14.95 5.85
N ILE A 191 5.25 -14.38 5.75
CA ILE A 191 5.40 -13.02 5.21
C ILE A 191 4.84 -13.04 3.80
N THR A 192 4.15 -11.96 3.40
CA THR A 192 3.44 -11.78 2.13
C THR A 192 2.08 -12.49 2.03
N ASP A 193 1.67 -13.26 3.05
CA ASP A 193 0.30 -13.73 3.14
C ASP A 193 -0.68 -12.55 3.14
N ILE A 194 -1.81 -12.75 2.47
CA ILE A 194 -2.88 -11.77 2.36
C ILE A 194 -3.98 -12.12 3.35
N CYS A 195 -4.44 -11.12 4.08
CA CYS A 195 -5.50 -11.22 5.07
C CYS A 195 -6.65 -10.28 4.70
N LEU A 196 -7.87 -10.81 4.65
CA LEU A 196 -9.08 -10.01 4.69
C LEU A 196 -9.47 -9.84 6.16
N VAL A 197 -9.50 -8.62 6.67
CA VAL A 197 -9.76 -8.32 8.08
C VAL A 197 -10.97 -7.42 8.22
N LEU A 198 -11.90 -7.80 9.09
CA LEU A 198 -13.02 -6.98 9.53
C LEU A 198 -12.77 -6.52 10.97
N ILE A 199 -12.79 -5.21 11.18
CA ILE A 199 -12.47 -4.55 12.44
C ILE A 199 -13.72 -3.85 12.96
N ASP A 200 -14.24 -4.31 14.09
CA ASP A 200 -15.31 -3.66 14.82
C ASP A 200 -14.73 -2.76 15.92
N LEU A 201 -14.85 -1.45 15.70
CA LEU A 201 -14.45 -0.38 16.63
C LEU A 201 -15.58 0.06 17.56
N GLY A 202 -16.71 -0.66 17.59
CA GLY A 202 -17.90 -0.31 18.34
C GLY A 202 -18.83 0.69 17.63
N THR A 203 -18.50 1.08 16.39
CA THR A 203 -19.36 1.88 15.53
C THR A 203 -19.62 1.15 14.21
N PRO A 204 -20.88 0.86 13.86
CA PRO A 204 -21.21 0.24 12.59
C PRO A 204 -21.06 1.23 11.41
N PRO A 205 -20.77 0.73 10.19
CA PRO A 205 -20.36 -0.64 9.89
C PRO A 205 -18.92 -0.92 10.35
N PRO A 206 -18.56 -2.21 10.60
CA PRO A 206 -17.17 -2.57 10.82
C PRO A 206 -16.31 -2.21 9.61
N ILE A 207 -15.04 -1.93 9.85
CA ILE A 207 -14.08 -1.56 8.81
C ILE A 207 -13.57 -2.82 8.12
N CYS A 208 -13.62 -2.86 6.79
CA CYS A 208 -13.10 -3.96 5.99
C CYS A 208 -11.79 -3.57 5.31
N VAL A 209 -10.71 -4.25 5.65
CA VAL A 209 -9.38 -4.05 5.06
C VAL A 209 -8.87 -5.31 4.39
N LEU A 210 -8.20 -5.12 3.27
CA LEU A 210 -7.25 -6.08 2.75
C LEU A 210 -5.87 -5.74 3.31
N ALA A 211 -5.14 -6.71 3.85
CA ALA A 211 -3.85 -6.49 4.49
C ALA A 211 -2.80 -7.54 4.11
N GLU A 212 -1.54 -7.14 4.06
CA GLU A 212 -0.39 -8.01 3.82
C GLU A 212 0.38 -8.22 5.12
N VAL A 213 0.76 -9.46 5.41
CA VAL A 213 1.69 -9.79 6.49
C VAL A 213 3.09 -9.31 6.13
N VAL A 214 3.63 -8.37 6.92
CA VAL A 214 4.96 -7.78 6.69
C VAL A 214 6.04 -8.33 7.63
N TRP A 215 5.64 -8.90 8.77
CA TRP A 215 6.52 -9.64 9.69
C TRP A 215 5.68 -10.59 10.55
N VAL A 216 6.33 -11.64 11.05
CA VAL A 216 5.73 -12.67 11.90
C VAL A 216 6.66 -12.96 13.05
N GLN A 217 6.10 -13.16 14.25
CA GLN A 217 6.83 -13.59 15.44
C GLN A 217 6.06 -14.74 16.12
N PRO A 218 6.74 -15.83 16.53
CA PRO A 218 6.11 -16.88 17.34
C PRO A 218 5.60 -16.33 18.67
N THR A 219 4.48 -16.87 19.16
CA THR A 219 4.00 -16.63 20.53
C THR A 219 4.42 -17.77 21.45
N GLU A 220 4.09 -17.66 22.75
CA GLU A 220 4.21 -18.77 23.70
C GLU A 220 3.33 -19.98 23.32
N SER A 221 2.26 -19.74 22.55
CA SER A 221 1.43 -20.81 22.01
C SER A 221 1.95 -21.25 20.65
N VAL A 222 2.28 -22.54 20.52
CA VAL A 222 2.80 -23.15 19.28
C VAL A 222 1.86 -22.98 18.07
N GLU A 223 0.56 -22.80 18.31
CA GLU A 223 -0.45 -22.62 17.26
C GLU A 223 -0.69 -21.16 16.86
N ARG A 224 -0.01 -20.20 17.48
CA ARG A 224 -0.28 -18.78 17.29
C ARG A 224 0.99 -18.00 16.99
N PHE A 225 0.81 -17.04 16.10
CA PHE A 225 1.85 -16.13 15.69
C PHE A 225 1.34 -14.70 15.80
N THR A 226 2.17 -13.82 16.35
CA THR A 226 1.95 -12.38 16.27
C THR A 226 2.31 -11.95 14.86
N ALA A 227 1.33 -11.43 14.12
CA ALA A 227 1.56 -10.93 12.76
C ALA A 227 1.40 -9.41 12.74
N GLY A 228 2.39 -8.72 12.19
CA GLY A 228 2.25 -7.32 11.79
C GLY A 228 1.82 -7.23 10.34
N MET A 229 0.73 -6.52 10.09
CA MET A 229 0.13 -6.39 8.77
C MET A 229 0.03 -4.93 8.34
N ARG A 230 0.21 -4.71 7.03
CA ARG A 230 0.02 -3.42 6.37
C ARG A 230 -1.27 -3.45 5.57
N PHE A 231 -2.05 -2.38 5.60
CA PHE A 231 -3.25 -2.29 4.76
C PHE A 231 -2.87 -2.11 3.29
N LEU A 232 -3.37 -3.00 2.45
CA LEU A 232 -3.28 -2.93 1.00
C LEU A 232 -4.49 -2.21 0.42
N SER A 233 -5.70 -2.50 0.90
CA SER A 233 -6.93 -1.87 0.39
C SER A 233 -7.88 -1.48 1.51
N LEU A 234 -8.39 -0.26 1.44
CA LEU A 234 -9.31 0.34 2.42
C LEU A 234 -10.10 1.47 1.75
N LEU A 235 -11.33 1.71 2.23
CA LEU A 235 -12.10 2.91 1.84
C LEU A 235 -11.52 4.19 2.47
N ASP A 236 -11.51 5.29 1.73
CA ASP A 236 -11.05 6.59 2.23
C ASP A 236 -11.91 7.10 3.39
N SER A 237 -13.22 6.77 3.39
CA SER A 237 -14.11 7.04 4.52
C SER A 237 -13.67 6.31 5.79
N ASP A 238 -13.28 5.04 5.65
CA ASP A 238 -12.82 4.23 6.78
C ASP A 238 -11.39 4.61 7.20
N TYR A 239 -10.54 5.06 6.27
CA TYR A 239 -9.25 5.68 6.59
C TYR A 239 -9.43 6.88 7.52
N LYS A 240 -10.35 7.80 7.17
CA LYS A 240 -10.69 8.96 8.01
C LYS A 240 -11.27 8.54 9.36
N ARG A 241 -12.13 7.51 9.39
CA ARG A 241 -12.68 6.95 10.64
C ARG A 241 -11.56 6.41 11.53
N LEU A 242 -10.59 5.68 10.98
CA LEU A 242 -9.43 5.20 11.72
C LEU A 242 -8.58 6.35 12.26
N GLU A 243 -8.30 7.36 11.43
CA GLU A 243 -7.51 8.52 11.84
C GLU A 243 -8.15 9.26 13.02
N ILE A 244 -9.46 9.53 12.94
CA ILE A 244 -10.23 10.16 14.02
C ILE A 244 -10.19 9.27 15.28
N PHE A 245 -10.51 7.99 15.13
CA PHE A 245 -10.56 7.04 16.25
C PHE A 245 -9.21 6.92 16.98
N ILE A 246 -8.11 6.81 16.24
CA ILE A 246 -6.77 6.67 16.81
C ILE A 246 -6.39 7.94 17.57
N ARG A 247 -6.56 9.11 16.94
CA ARG A 247 -6.26 10.40 17.56
C ARG A 247 -7.07 10.62 18.84
N ASP A 248 -8.35 10.31 18.81
CA ASP A 248 -9.23 10.53 19.96
C ASP A 248 -8.91 9.53 21.10
N THR A 249 -8.55 8.28 20.75
CA THR A 249 -8.10 7.29 21.74
C THR A 249 -6.78 7.71 22.40
N GLN A 250 -5.80 8.23 21.65
CA GLN A 250 -4.54 8.71 22.22
C GLN A 250 -4.73 9.82 23.26
N LYS A 251 -5.64 10.77 22.96
CA LYS A 251 -6.00 11.84 23.90
C LYS A 251 -6.59 11.29 25.20
N ILE A 252 -7.36 10.21 25.12
CA ILE A 252 -7.99 9.59 26.29
C ILE A 252 -6.98 8.77 27.10
N THR A 253 -6.10 8.02 26.43
CA THR A 253 -5.17 7.10 27.10
C THR A 253 -3.88 7.77 27.58
N GLY A 254 -3.64 9.05 27.23
CA GLY A 254 -2.40 9.75 27.54
C GLY A 254 -1.17 9.14 26.88
N GLN A 255 -1.36 8.32 25.83
CA GLN A 255 -0.29 7.78 25.01
C GLN A 255 0.16 8.84 23.99
N ASP A 256 0.77 9.91 24.50
CA ASP A 256 1.50 10.85 23.66
C ASP A 256 2.77 10.19 23.12
N ASN A 257 3.00 10.36 21.82
CA ASN A 257 4.08 9.72 21.06
C ASN A 257 5.44 9.87 21.78
N LYS A 258 5.96 8.77 22.34
CA LYS A 258 7.39 8.59 22.61
C LYS A 258 8.05 7.94 21.40
#